data_AF-A0A496ZIZ0-F1
#
_entry.id   AF-A0A496ZIZ0-F1
#
_cell.length_a   1.000
_cell.length_b   1.000
_cell.length_c   1.000
_cell.angle_alpha   90.00
_cell.angle_beta   90.00
_cell.angle_gamma   90.00
#
_symmetry.space_group_name_H-M   'P 1'
#
loop_
_entity.id
_entity.type
_entity.pdbx_description
1 polymer ?
#
loop_
_entity_poly.entity_id
_entity_poly.type
_entity_poly.pdbx_seq_one_letter_code
_entity_poly.pdbx_strand_id
1 'polypeptide(L)'
;MQNELTDSELETYSRQVVLSDIGYDGQVRLKNSKVCIIGVGGLGAPSALKLAGMGIGYLRLVDRDIVSRSDLQQTVLHRSQGQNRDRS
;
A
#
# COMPACT_ATOMS: atom_id res chain seq x y z
N MET A 1 -17.33 10.11 -5.45
CA MET A 1 -16.78 8.80 -5.83
C MET A 1 -16.25 8.94 -7.24
N GLN A 2 -15.07 8.40 -7.53
CA GLN A 2 -14.49 8.39 -8.87
C GLN A 2 -15.09 7.21 -9.64
N ASN A 3 -15.57 7.42 -10.85
CA ASN A 3 -16.23 6.35 -11.61
C ASN A 3 -15.30 5.65 -12.60
N GLU A 4 -14.08 6.16 -12.78
CA GLU A 4 -13.15 5.69 -13.79
C GLU A 4 -11.72 5.61 -13.23
N LEU A 5 -10.94 4.69 -13.82
CA LEU A 5 -9.49 4.61 -13.65
C LEU A 5 -8.82 5.52 -14.68
N THR A 6 -7.78 6.24 -14.24
CA THR A 6 -6.88 6.96 -15.15
C THR A 6 -6.02 5.98 -15.95
N ASP A 7 -5.43 6.43 -17.05
CA ASP A 7 -4.55 5.60 -17.88
C ASP A 7 -3.39 4.98 -17.07
N SER A 8 -2.81 5.76 -16.15
CA SER A 8 -1.74 5.29 -15.27
C SER A 8 -2.20 4.22 -14.28
N GLU A 9 -3.42 4.35 -13.74
CA GLU A 9 -4.01 3.33 -12.87
C GLU A 9 -4.36 2.07 -13.66
N LEU A 10 -4.86 2.22 -14.89
CA LEU A 10 -5.12 1.09 -15.80
C LEU A 10 -3.84 0.32 -16.12
N GLU A 11 -2.73 1.01 -16.39
CA GLU A 11 -1.43 0.38 -16.60
C GLU A 11 -0.97 -0.39 -15.35
N THR A 12 -1.04 0.28 -14.19
CA THR A 12 -0.62 -0.27 -12.88
C THR A 12 -1.44 -1.50 -12.48
N TYR A 13 -2.76 -1.45 -12.67
CA TYR A 13 -3.70 -2.49 -12.24
C TYR A 13 -4.16 -3.42 -13.37
N SER A 14 -3.55 -3.32 -14.55
CA SER A 14 -3.90 -4.12 -15.74
C SER A 14 -4.08 -5.61 -15.44
N ARG A 15 -3.16 -6.22 -14.67
CA ARG A 15 -3.25 -7.63 -14.27
C ARG A 15 -4.44 -7.94 -13.35
N GLN A 16 -4.84 -7.00 -12.51
CA GLN A 16 -5.97 -7.15 -11.59
C GLN A 16 -7.30 -6.98 -12.35
N VAL A 17 -7.37 -6.00 -13.26
CA VAL A 17 -8.55 -5.69 -14.07
C VAL A 17 -8.96 -6.84 -15.01
N VAL A 18 -8.00 -7.64 -15.49
CA VAL A 18 -8.30 -8.80 -16.37
C VAL A 18 -8.89 -9.99 -15.61
N LEU A 19 -8.76 -10.05 -14.28
CA LEU A 19 -9.32 -11.14 -13.47
C LEU A 19 -10.85 -11.00 -13.42
N SER A 20 -11.57 -12.09 -13.74
CA SER A 20 -13.04 -12.12 -13.76
C SER A 20 -13.68 -11.72 -12.43
N ASP A 21 -13.01 -12.00 -11.31
CA ASP A 21 -13.54 -11.74 -9.97
C ASP A 21 -13.35 -10.28 -9.52
N ILE A 22 -12.45 -9.53 -10.16
CA ILE A 22 -12.20 -8.11 -9.89
C ILE A 22 -12.80 -7.27 -11.01
N GLY A 23 -12.33 -7.45 -12.25
CA GLY A 23 -12.77 -6.65 -13.39
C GLY A 23 -12.42 -5.16 -13.25
N TYR A 24 -12.82 -4.37 -14.24
CA TYR A 24 -12.70 -2.91 -14.20
C TYR A 24 -13.51 -2.32 -13.03
N ASP A 25 -14.77 -2.74 -12.90
CA ASP A 25 -15.68 -2.21 -11.88
C ASP A 25 -15.23 -2.54 -10.46
N GLY A 26 -14.66 -3.74 -10.22
CA GLY A 26 -14.10 -4.08 -8.93
C GLY A 26 -12.89 -3.22 -8.59
N GLN A 27 -12.03 -2.91 -9.57
CA GLN A 27 -10.90 -2.01 -9.34
C GLN A 27 -11.35 -0.57 -9.03
N VAL A 28 -12.38 -0.07 -9.72
CA VAL A 28 -13.01 1.22 -9.40
C VAL A 28 -13.61 1.20 -7.98
N ARG A 29 -14.23 0.09 -7.55
CA ARG A 29 -14.73 -0.07 -6.19
C ARG A 29 -13.60 -0.06 -5.16
N LEU A 30 -12.48 -0.72 -5.42
CA LEU A 30 -11.29 -0.69 -4.56
C LEU A 30 -10.73 0.73 -4.44
N LYS A 31 -10.59 1.45 -5.56
CA LYS A 31 -10.18 2.86 -5.59
C LYS A 31 -11.09 3.77 -4.74
N ASN A 32 -12.39 3.52 -4.68
CA ASN A 32 -13.30 4.31 -3.85
C ASN A 32 -13.39 3.85 -2.40
N SER A 33 -12.83 2.69 -2.07
CA SER A 33 -12.94 2.11 -0.74
C SER A 33 -12.04 2.83 0.27
N LYS A 34 -12.44 2.74 1.54
CA LYS A 34 -11.71 3.28 2.68
C LYS A 34 -11.54 2.19 3.71
N VAL A 35 -10.31 1.93 4.12
CA VAL A 35 -9.98 0.87 5.09
C VAL A 35 -9.23 1.48 6.27
N CYS A 36 -9.57 1.05 7.48
CA CYS A 36 -8.88 1.42 8.70
C CYS A 36 -8.20 0.18 9.30
N ILE A 37 -6.90 0.25 9.55
CA ILE A 37 -6.10 -0.80 10.19
C ILE A 37 -5.71 -0.29 11.58
N ILE A 38 -6.08 -1.05 12.61
CA ILE A 38 -5.74 -0.75 14.00
C ILE A 38 -4.65 -1.73 14.43
N GLY A 39 -3.49 -1.20 14.82
CA GLY A 39 -2.25 -1.93 15.08
C GLY A 39 -1.48 -2.20 13.79
N VAL A 40 -0.30 -1.59 13.63
CA VAL A 40 0.59 -1.70 12.46
C VAL A 40 1.85 -2.50 12.81
N GLY A 41 1.73 -3.43 13.75
CA GLY A 41 2.77 -4.42 14.07
C GLY A 41 2.86 -5.55 13.01
N GLY A 42 3.31 -6.73 13.42
CA GLY A 42 3.65 -7.84 12.50
C GLY A 42 2.55 -8.31 11.53
N LEU A 43 1.27 -8.03 11.81
CA LEU A 43 0.15 -8.35 10.91
C LEU A 43 -0.41 -7.12 10.18
N GLY A 44 -0.39 -5.95 10.83
CA GLY A 44 -0.96 -4.73 10.27
C GLY A 44 -0.10 -4.16 9.14
N ALA A 45 1.22 -4.17 9.31
CA ALA A 45 2.17 -3.70 8.29
C ALA A 45 2.06 -4.47 6.95
N PRO A 46 2.15 -5.82 6.90
CA PRO A 46 2.02 -6.54 5.63
C PRO A 46 0.60 -6.42 5.03
N SER A 47 -0.44 -6.35 5.87
CA SER A 47 -1.81 -6.11 5.41
C SER A 47 -1.96 -4.75 4.74
N ALA A 48 -1.40 -3.68 5.34
CA ALA A 48 -1.40 -2.34 4.78
C ALA A 48 -0.70 -2.28 3.42
N LEU A 49 0.46 -2.92 3.30
CA LEU A 49 1.21 -3.00 2.03
C LEU A 49 0.41 -3.71 0.93
N LYS A 50 -0.22 -4.84 1.25
CA LYS A 50 -1.07 -5.57 0.30
C LYS A 50 -2.25 -4.72 -0.16
N LEU A 51 -2.97 -4.09 0.77
CA LEU A 51 -4.12 -3.25 0.48
C LEU A 51 -3.74 -2.03 -0.38
N ALA A 52 -2.58 -1.43 -0.12
CA ALA A 52 -2.07 -0.35 -0.96
C ALA A 52 -1.78 -0.84 -2.39
N GLY A 53 -1.14 -2.01 -2.53
CA GLY A 53 -0.86 -2.62 -3.83
C GLY A 53 -2.12 -3.07 -4.61
N MET A 54 -3.22 -3.35 -3.91
CA MET A 54 -4.53 -3.63 -4.51
C MET A 54 -5.27 -2.35 -4.97
N GLY A 55 -4.76 -1.15 -4.64
CA GLY A 55 -5.37 0.11 -5.06
C GLY A 55 -6.52 0.59 -4.18
N ILE A 56 -6.50 0.27 -2.88
CA ILE A 56 -7.41 0.91 -1.91
C ILE A 56 -7.14 2.43 -1.89
N GLY A 57 -8.15 3.24 -2.21
CA GLY A 57 -7.95 4.69 -2.34
C GLY A 57 -7.71 5.44 -1.03
N TYR A 58 -8.07 4.84 0.11
CA TYR A 58 -7.76 5.42 1.42
C TYR A 58 -7.46 4.35 2.47
N LEU A 59 -6.24 4.41 3.02
CA LEU A 59 -5.82 3.59 4.15
C LEU A 59 -5.57 4.49 5.36
N ARG A 60 -6.33 4.27 6.44
CA ARG A 60 -6.07 4.85 7.75
C ARG A 60 -5.35 3.83 8.61
N LEU A 61 -4.14 4.16 9.03
CA LEU A 61 -3.36 3.34 9.94
C LEU A 61 -3.41 3.99 11.33
N VAL A 62 -3.81 3.21 12.33
CA VAL A 62 -3.90 3.66 13.73
C VAL A 62 -3.01 2.74 14.53
N ASP A 63 -1.91 3.26 15.08
CA ASP A 63 -1.07 2.54 16.02
C ASP A 63 -0.99 3.31 17.34
N ARG A 64 -0.88 2.58 18.46
CA ARG A 64 -0.74 3.15 19.80
C ARG A 64 0.71 3.14 20.30
N ASP A 65 1.62 2.46 19.60
CA ASP A 65 2.99 2.28 20.09
C ASP A 65 3.97 3.35 19.59
N ILE A 66 4.83 3.80 20.51
CA ILE A 66 6.04 4.59 20.22
C ILE A 66 7.06 3.60 19.65
N VAL A 67 7.37 3.71 18.37
CA VAL A 67 8.30 2.81 17.65
C VAL A 67 9.56 2.59 18.48
N SER A 68 9.73 1.40 19.04
CA SER A 68 10.96 0.98 19.68
C SER A 68 11.94 0.53 18.60
N ARG A 69 13.24 0.83 18.78
CA ARG A 69 14.29 0.41 17.84
C ARG A 69 14.38 -1.11 17.65
N SER A 70 13.70 -1.89 18.50
CA SER A 70 13.59 -3.35 18.38
C SER A 70 12.57 -3.83 17.34
N ASP A 71 11.65 -2.97 16.89
CA ASP A 71 10.63 -3.30 15.86
C ASP A 71 11.18 -3.12 14.43
N LEU A 72 12.39 -2.58 14.28
CA LEU A 72 13.05 -2.31 13.00
C LEU A 72 13.48 -3.56 12.21
N GLN A 73 13.47 -4.75 12.82
CA GLN A 73 14.10 -5.94 12.23
C GLN A 73 13.19 -6.75 11.28
N GLN A 74 11.93 -6.36 11.07
CA GLN A 74 10.99 -7.06 10.16
C GLN A 74 10.19 -6.12 9.24
N THR A 75 10.44 -4.81 9.28
CA THR A 75 9.71 -3.84 8.44
C THR A 75 10.49 -3.62 7.15
N VAL A 76 10.02 -4.23 6.06
CA VAL A 76 10.50 -4.00 4.68
C VAL A 76 10.09 -2.59 4.22
N LEU A 77 10.62 -1.57 4.89
CA LEU A 77 10.48 -0.15 4.56
C LEU A 77 11.80 0.63 4.79
N HIS A 78 12.96 -0.05 4.83
CA HIS A 78 14.24 0.64 4.64
C HIS A 78 14.55 0.76 3.15
N ARG A 79 14.10 1.87 2.56
CA ARG A 79 14.83 2.45 1.42
C ARG A 79 16.08 3.11 2.03
N SER A 80 17.20 2.40 2.06
CA SER A 80 18.51 3.00 2.32
C SER A 80 18.81 3.97 1.18
N GLN A 81 18.52 5.26 1.40
CA GLN A 81 18.93 6.36 0.56
C GLN A 81 19.84 7.29 1.38
N GLY A 82 21.08 7.43 0.92
CA GLY A 82 22.16 8.20 1.53
C GLY A 82 23.15 7.27 2.25
N GLN A 83 24.44 7.21 1.93
CA GLN A 83 25.27 8.25 1.33
C GLN A 83 26.61 7.60 0.96
N ASN A 84 27.03 7.66 -0.30
CA ASN A 84 28.46 7.74 -0.58
C ASN A 84 28.66 8.85 -1.61
N ARG A 85 28.88 10.05 -1.06
CA ARG A 85 29.46 11.19 -1.76
C ARG A 85 30.92 10.83 -2.04
N ASP A 86 31.44 11.35 -3.15
CA ASP A 86 32.86 11.37 -3.52
C ASP A 86 33.82 11.35 -2.33
N ARG A 87 34.90 10.56 -2.44
CA ARG A 87 36.28 11.05 -2.65
C ARG A 87 37.30 9.91 -2.54
N SER A 88 38.33 10.03 -3.39
CA SER A 88 39.60 9.26 -3.53
C SER A 88 39.53 7.85 -4.10
#